data_AF-A0A935HAM8-F1
#
_entry.id   AF-A0A935HAM8-F1
#
_cell.length_a   1.000
_cell.length_b   1.000
_cell.length_c   1.000
_cell.angle_alpha   90.00
_cell.angle_beta   90.00
_cell.angle_gamma   90.00
#
_symmetry.space_group_name_H-M   'P 1'
#
loop_
_entity.id
_entity.type
_entity.pdbx_description
1 polymer ?
#
loop_
_entity_poly.entity_id
_entity_poly.type
_entity_poly.pdbx_seq_one_letter_code
_entity_poly.pdbx_strand_id
1 'polypeptide(L)' 'MPPTGVGVVDRIITDLAVMDVTPLGLKVVELAPGETLADVQAKTGFHWSGECRYLRVR' A
#
# COMPACT_ATOMS: atom_id res chain seq x y z
N MET A 1 -9.84 15.59 14.16
CA MET A 1 -9.79 14.43 15.08
C MET A 1 -8.33 14.18 15.43
N PRO A 2 -7.97 13.98 16.71
CA PRO A 2 -6.66 13.45 17.06
C PRO A 2 -6.52 12.01 16.55
N PRO A 3 -5.31 11.55 16.19
CA PRO A 3 -5.10 10.19 15.71
C PRO A 3 -5.36 9.17 16.83
N THR A 4 -6.02 8.04 16.49
CA THR A 4 -6.26 6.91 17.40
C THR A 4 -4.98 6.16 17.75
N GLY A 5 -3.95 6.25 16.90
CA GLY A 5 -2.61 5.75 17.12
C GLY A 5 -1.67 6.24 16.02
N VAL A 6 -0.40 6.48 16.37
CA VAL A 6 0.64 6.93 15.43
C VAL A 6 1.62 5.78 15.22
N GLY A 7 1.81 5.35 13.96
CA GLY A 7 2.78 4.30 13.62
C GLY A 7 2.41 2.90 14.13
N VAL A 8 1.14 2.65 14.43
CA VAL A 8 0.65 1.36 14.98
C VAL A 8 0.09 0.41 13.94
N VAL A 9 0.09 0.79 12.66
CA VAL A 9 -0.52 0.01 11.58
C VAL A 9 0.58 -0.75 10.84
N ASP A 10 0.49 -2.08 10.84
CA ASP A 10 1.42 -2.95 10.11
C ASP A 10 0.93 -3.29 8.69
N ARG A 11 -0.39 -3.35 8.47
CA ARG A 11 -1.01 -3.75 7.19
C ARG A 11 -2.32 -3.01 6.94
N ILE A 12 -2.53 -2.66 5.67
CA ILE A 12 -3.72 -2.00 5.14
C ILE A 12 -4.35 -2.94 4.10
N ILE A 13 -5.63 -3.28 4.30
CA ILE A 13 -6.41 -4.08 3.34
C ILE A 13 -7.55 -3.21 2.84
N THR A 14 -7.63 -3.05 1.54
CA THR A 14 -8.65 -2.26 0.85
C THR A 14 -9.25 -3.09 -0.28
N ASP A 15 -10.34 -2.61 -0.85
CA ASP A 15 -10.94 -3.21 -2.06
C ASP A 15 -10.02 -3.14 -3.29
N LEU A 16 -8.95 -2.34 -3.24
CA LEU A 16 -8.00 -2.15 -4.34
C LEU A 16 -6.77 -3.06 -4.21
N ALA A 17 -6.26 -3.21 -2.99
CA ALA A 17 -4.99 -3.89 -2.72
C ALA A 17 -4.78 -4.20 -1.23
N VAL A 18 -3.90 -5.18 -0.98
CA VAL A 18 -3.26 -5.44 0.31
C VAL A 18 -1.89 -4.76 0.32
N MET A 19 -1.62 -3.95 1.33
CA MET A 19 -0.38 -3.20 1.49
C MET A 19 0.20 -3.36 2.89
N ASP A 20 1.51 -3.59 2.99
CA ASP A 20 2.25 -3.57 4.25
C ASP A 20 2.83 -2.16 4.49
N VAL A 21 2.77 -1.71 5.73
CA VAL A 21 3.45 -0.50 6.18
C VAL A 21 4.85 -0.89 6.60
N THR A 22 5.85 -0.31 5.97
CA THR A 22 7.26 -0.56 6.27
C THR A 22 7.93 0.74 6.71
N PRO A 23 9.09 0.68 7.39
CA PRO A 23 9.86 1.88 7.71
C PRO A 23 10.26 2.72 6.47
N LEU A 24 10.26 2.13 5.28
CA LEU A 24 10.59 2.79 4.02
C LEU A 24 9.35 3.31 3.26
N GLY A 25 8.14 3.00 3.72
CA GLY A 25 6.88 3.38 3.05
C GLY A 25 5.93 2.20 2.85
N LEU A 26 5.01 2.33 1.89
CA LEU A 26 3.97 1.33 1.62
C LEU A 26 4.45 0.29 0.60
N LYS A 27 4.30 -0.99 0.93
CA LYS A 27 4.60 -2.10 0.03
C LYS A 27 3.30 -2.77 -0.40
N VAL A 28 3.01 -2.79 -1.69
CA VAL A 28 1.89 -3.58 -2.25
C VAL A 28 2.26 -5.06 -2.21
N VAL A 29 1.45 -5.85 -1.52
CA VAL A 29 1.60 -7.31 -1.38
C VAL A 29 0.74 -8.04 -2.41
N GLU A 30 -0.49 -7.56 -2.61
CA GLU A 30 -1.48 -8.16 -3.51
C GLU A 30 -2.36 -7.06 -4.11
N LEU A 31 -2.74 -7.23 -5.37
CA LEU A 31 -3.70 -6.36 -6.05
C LEU A 31 -5.04 -7.08 -6.14
N ALA A 32 -6.13 -6.34 -5.96
CA ALA A 32 -7.45 -6.87 -6.21
C ALA A 32 -7.61 -7.29 -7.69
N PRO A 33 -8.47 -8.28 -7.99
CA PRO A 33 -8.67 -8.72 -9.36
C PRO A 33 -9.09 -7.58 -10.28
N GLY A 34 -8.30 -7.34 -11.33
CA GLY A 34 -8.59 -6.31 -12.35
C GLY A 34 -8.07 -4.91 -12.02
N GLU A 35 -7.55 -4.66 -10.81
CA GLU A 35 -6.87 -3.39 -10.50
C GLU A 35 -5.40 -3.45 -10.89
N THR A 36 -4.85 -2.30 -11.29
CA THR A 36 -3.42 -2.17 -11.61
C THR A 36 -2.68 -1.42 -10.52
N LEU A 37 -1.35 -1.57 -10.50
CA LEU A 37 -0.51 -0.79 -9.59
C LEU A 37 -0.66 0.72 -9.83
N ALA A 38 -0.86 1.14 -11.08
CA ALA A 38 -1.07 2.55 -11.42
C ALA A 38 -2.38 3.09 -10.82
N ASP A 39 -3.45 2.28 -10.83
CA ASP A 39 -4.73 2.67 -10.23
C ASP A 39 -4.61 2.84 -8.72
N VAL A 40 -3.95 1.89 -8.05
CA VAL A 40 -3.66 1.97 -6.61
C VAL A 40 -2.80 3.21 -6.32
N GLN A 41 -1.79 3.49 -7.15
CA GLN A 41 -0.91 4.63 -6.96
C GLN A 41 -1.65 5.96 -7.13
N ALA A 42 -2.52 6.08 -8.13
CA ALA A 42 -3.30 7.28 -8.40
C ALA A 42 -4.35 7.55 -7.32
N LYS A 43 -4.95 6.48 -6.76
CA LYS A 43 -5.97 6.58 -5.71
C LYS A 43 -5.39 6.74 -4.30
N THR A 44 -4.10 6.45 -4.10
CA THR A 44 -3.43 6.57 -2.81
C THR A 44 -2.66 7.88 -2.72
N GLY A 45 -2.99 8.73 -1.75
CA GLY A 45 -2.30 10.01 -1.51
C GLY A 45 -0.87 9.91 -0.96
N PHE A 46 -0.22 8.75 -1.07
CA PHE A 46 1.14 8.51 -0.60
C PHE A 46 2.16 8.78 -1.73
N HIS A 47 3.30 9.37 -1.40
CA HIS A 47 4.37 9.55 -2.38
C HIS A 47 5.14 8.24 -2.57
N TRP A 48 4.93 7.59 -3.72
CA TRP A 48 5.56 6.32 -4.06
C TRP A 48 7.04 6.52 -4.41
N SER A 49 7.95 5.98 -3.58
CA SER A 49 9.37 5.92 -3.95
C SER A 49 9.61 4.79 -4.96
N GLY A 50 10.63 4.93 -5.81
CA GLY A 50 10.98 3.92 -6.82
C GLY A 50 11.35 2.55 -6.25
N GLU A 51 11.66 2.48 -4.95
CA GLU A 51 12.00 1.26 -4.22
C GLU A 51 10.77 0.50 -3.67
N CYS A 52 9.58 1.11 -3.70
CA CYS A 52 8.30 0.43 -3.43
C CYS A 52 7.90 -0.51 -4.58
N ARG A 53 8.76 -1.48 -4.89
CA ARG A 53 8.50 -2.57 -5.83
C ARG A 53 9.01 -3.86 -5.23
N TYR A 54 8.15 -4.62 -4.58
CA TYR A 54 8.38 -6.06 -4.45
C TYR A 54 7.09 -6.82 -4.74
N LEU A 55 6.91 -7.06 -6.04
CA LEU A 55 5.95 -7.98 -6.61
C LEU A 55 6.59 -9.37 -6.63
N ARG A 56 6.08 -10.32 -5.85
CA ARG A 56 6.21 -11.75 -6.17
C ARG A 56 4.80 -12.32 -6.22
N VAL A 57 4.08 -11.97 -7.29
CA VAL A 57 2.88 -12.71 -7.68
C VAL A 57 3.36 -14.13 -7.99
N ARG A 58 2.78 -15.12 -7.31
CA ARG A 58 2.85 -16.50 -7.79
C ARG A 58 2.01 -16.63 -9.05
#